data_AF-A0A378QU07-F1
#
_entry.id   AF-A0A378QU07-F1
#
_cell.length_a   1.000
_cell.length_b   1.000
_cell.length_c   1.000
_cell.angle_alpha   90.00
_cell.angle_beta   90.00
_cell.angle_gamma   90.00
#
_symmetry.space_group_name_H-M   'P 1'
#
loop_
_entity.id
_entity.type
_entity.pdbx_description
1 polymer ?
#
loop_
_entity_poly.entity_id
_entity_poly.type
_entity_poly.pdbx_seq_one_letter_code
_entity_poly.pdbx_strand_id
1 'polypeptide(L)'
;MNRTITLSTKERAQDKWLYIIIAIAVLGAMAYAWWFFNNHHKVQTTSYSPTAEVQANRYYTAQALLKDAKTLQGESGRTTLMDVFGDTVNAKNEMVVIYDVTSSYKPHFDEMMAWVANGGHLVVFNKNILSDDIQKTDSDYQEGQNPLMGYLGIDYVAHDSNAFDDVKKTFNVFATPLSIDGEMMIVQDVNNMSNYGWFSADEFFNQYPNAKAINHQIYHQDSHALLANLNTNLTNEQKEKIEHSLKQSKNTSGQSNLFHPNNALFDVMIDKGRLTILASDGFFVNPVSRGVDDDTPRGMPMPSDWELLTDLDGDKHGVYGYWGGLLRADNGELLRALAGERHTYLVSDVESTGFFVLLWRHLMWSVIGMVLTVGVCLLALPKRFGAKVVYETDTSRNIFGFFGHVGQYLWTSDGATALFTQNRHALIQAILAKEHIKEQTETSIAQAVSEKTGLSYDMAYEALYGTWEQESDFVRISRSFARLSRFYV
;
A
#
# COMPACT_ATOMS: atom_id res chain seq x y z
N MET A 1 -18.13 36.23 58.97
CA MET A 1 -17.28 35.28 59.73
C MET A 1 -16.39 34.56 58.73
N ASN A 2 -15.18 35.08 58.48
CA ASN A 2 -14.27 34.57 57.45
C ASN A 2 -13.42 33.44 58.04
N ARG A 3 -13.66 32.19 57.62
CA ARG A 3 -12.77 31.07 57.93
C ARG A 3 -11.70 30.98 56.85
N THR A 4 -10.51 31.46 57.19
CA THR A 4 -9.28 31.26 56.41
C THR A 4 -8.89 29.79 56.53
N ILE A 5 -9.08 29.00 55.47
CA ILE A 5 -8.63 27.61 55.42
C ILE A 5 -7.14 27.63 55.10
N THR A 6 -6.30 27.47 56.14
CA THR A 6 -4.86 27.25 55.98
C THR A 6 -4.63 25.83 55.50
N LEU A 7 -4.44 25.65 54.19
CA LEU A 7 -4.01 24.39 53.59
C LEU A 7 -2.67 23.96 54.20
N SER A 8 -2.63 22.72 54.68
CA SER A 8 -1.47 22.09 55.33
C SER A 8 -0.27 22.10 54.39
N THR A 9 0.88 22.57 54.90
CA THR A 9 2.18 22.64 54.20
C THR A 9 2.64 21.31 53.58
N LYS A 10 2.04 20.18 53.99
CA LYS A 10 2.33 18.84 53.49
C LYS A 10 1.76 18.58 52.08
N GLU A 11 0.63 19.17 51.71
CA GLU A 11 0.01 18.98 50.38
C GLU A 11 0.81 19.68 49.27
N ARG A 12 1.40 20.85 49.57
CA ARG A 12 2.34 21.55 48.66
C ARG A 12 3.62 20.75 48.34
N ALA A 13 3.96 19.73 49.12
CA ALA A 13 5.12 18.89 48.86
C ALA A 13 4.80 17.76 47.86
N GLN A 14 3.53 17.32 47.77
CA GLN A 14 3.13 16.18 46.95
C GLN A 14 3.00 16.56 45.46
N ASP A 15 2.51 17.77 45.16
CA ASP A 15 2.47 18.30 43.79
C ASP A 15 3.87 18.48 43.22
N LYS A 16 4.86 18.84 44.05
CA LYS A 16 6.26 19.00 43.63
C LYS A 16 6.86 17.69 43.12
N TRP A 17 6.50 16.56 43.71
CA TRP A 17 7.01 15.26 43.26
C TRP A 17 6.45 14.86 41.89
N LEU A 18 5.20 15.19 41.57
CA LEU A 18 4.65 14.95 40.25
C LEU A 18 5.38 15.77 39.18
N TYR A 19 5.65 17.05 39.44
CA TYR A 19 6.44 17.89 38.53
C TYR A 19 7.88 17.37 38.36
N ILE A 20 8.50 16.85 39.41
CA ILE A 20 9.83 16.23 39.33
C ILE A 20 9.80 14.96 38.48
N ILE A 21 8.80 14.10 38.63
CA ILE A 21 8.65 12.88 37.81
C ILE A 21 8.43 13.23 36.34
N ILE A 22 7.56 14.22 36.06
CA ILE A 22 7.34 14.71 34.69
C ILE A 22 8.64 15.28 34.11
N ALA A 23 9.39 16.08 34.88
CA ALA A 23 10.66 16.63 34.44
C ALA A 23 11.70 15.54 34.14
N ILE A 24 11.80 14.51 34.98
CA ILE A 24 12.70 13.36 34.76
C ILE A 24 12.28 12.57 33.52
N ALA A 25 10.98 12.35 33.30
CA ALA A 25 10.48 11.64 32.12
C ALA A 25 10.78 12.42 30.84
N VAL A 26 10.58 13.75 30.84
CA VAL A 26 10.92 14.63 29.71
C VAL A 26 12.43 14.60 29.43
N LEU A 27 13.26 14.71 30.47
CA LEU A 27 14.71 14.63 30.32
C LEU A 27 15.17 13.26 29.81
N GLY A 28 14.56 12.18 30.28
CA GLY A 28 14.81 10.82 29.80
C GLY A 28 14.46 10.65 28.33
N ALA A 29 13.30 11.17 27.90
CA ALA A 29 12.89 11.15 26.50
C ALA A 29 13.84 11.98 25.61
N MET A 30 14.29 13.15 26.07
CA MET A 30 15.26 13.97 25.36
C MET A 30 16.63 13.28 25.25
N ALA A 31 17.11 12.66 26.33
CA ALA A 31 18.38 11.93 26.34
C ALA A 31 18.32 10.69 25.43
N TYR A 32 17.20 9.97 25.43
CA TYR A 32 16.98 8.84 24.53
C TYR A 32 16.95 9.27 23.06
N ALA A 33 16.21 10.34 22.74
CA ALA A 33 16.17 10.90 21.39
C ALA A 33 17.57 11.31 20.92
N TRP A 34 18.33 12.01 21.78
CA TRP A 34 19.71 12.39 21.49
C TRP A 34 20.62 11.17 21.27
N TRP A 35 20.54 10.15 22.13
CA TRP A 35 21.30 8.89 21.97
C TRP A 35 20.95 8.19 20.65
N PHE A 36 19.66 8.11 20.32
CA PHE A 36 19.17 7.48 19.09
C PHE A 36 19.74 8.18 17.86
N PHE A 37 19.64 9.50 17.76
CA PHE A 37 20.14 10.27 16.61
C PHE A 37 21.68 10.24 16.46
N ASN A 38 22.42 10.04 17.56
CA ASN A 38 23.89 9.96 17.53
C ASN A 38 24.44 8.55 17.28
N ASN A 39 23.74 7.50 17.74
CA ASN A 39 24.26 6.12 17.72
C ASN A 39 23.62 5.24 16.63
N HIS A 40 22.43 5.59 16.13
CA HIS A 40 21.96 4.94 14.91
C HIS A 40 22.75 5.48 13.72
N HIS A 41 23.68 4.65 13.25
CA HIS A 41 24.38 4.87 12.00
C HIS A 41 23.34 5.13 10.91
N LYS A 42 23.35 6.35 10.38
CA LYS A 42 22.62 6.68 9.17
C LYS A 42 23.22 5.80 8.07
N VAL A 43 22.53 4.72 7.73
CA VAL A 43 22.82 3.99 6.50
C VAL A 43 22.52 5.00 5.40
N GLN A 44 23.57 5.51 4.75
CA GLN A 44 23.40 6.33 3.56
C GLN A 44 22.99 5.37 2.44
N THR A 45 21.72 5.04 2.39
CA THR A 45 21.12 4.51 1.18
C THR A 45 21.02 5.69 0.22
N THR A 46 21.76 5.65 -0.89
CA THR A 46 21.50 6.49 -2.04
C THR A 46 20.18 6.01 -2.66
N SER A 47 19.07 6.41 -2.04
CA SER A 47 17.74 6.25 -2.62
C SER A 47 17.54 7.41 -3.58
N TYR A 48 17.33 7.09 -4.86
CA TYR A 48 16.82 8.07 -5.81
C TYR A 48 15.39 8.42 -5.40
N SER A 49 15.21 9.58 -4.79
CA SER A 49 13.90 10.19 -4.62
C SER A 49 13.76 11.27 -5.69
N PRO A 50 12.75 11.19 -6.58
CA PRO A 50 12.50 12.26 -7.53
C PRO A 50 12.32 13.58 -6.78
N THR A 51 12.70 14.71 -7.39
CA THR A 51 12.49 16.03 -6.75
C THR A 51 11.00 16.25 -6.46
N ALA A 52 10.68 17.08 -5.46
CA ALA A 52 9.29 17.40 -5.13
C ALA A 52 8.50 17.91 -6.36
N GLU A 53 9.18 18.58 -7.29
CA GLU A 53 8.62 19.04 -8.56
C GLU A 53 8.24 17.89 -9.50
N VAL A 54 9.13 16.89 -9.68
CA VAL A 54 8.86 15.68 -10.48
C VAL A 54 7.75 14.85 -9.85
N GLN A 55 7.70 14.79 -8.51
CA GLN A 55 6.64 14.08 -7.78
C GLN A 55 5.27 14.77 -7.90
N ALA A 56 5.24 16.11 -7.87
CA ALA A 56 4.02 16.89 -7.98
C ALA A 56 3.50 17.00 -9.42
N ASN A 57 4.39 16.94 -10.41
CA ASN A 57 4.04 17.04 -11.82
C ASN A 57 4.24 15.70 -12.53
N ARG A 58 3.16 14.93 -12.67
CA ARG A 58 3.14 13.65 -13.39
C ARG A 58 3.68 13.72 -14.83
N TYR A 59 3.62 14.90 -15.43
CA TYR A 59 4.06 15.20 -16.78
C TYR A 59 5.38 15.94 -16.86
N TYR A 60 6.15 16.01 -15.77
CA TYR A 60 7.43 16.73 -15.75
C TYR A 60 8.31 16.36 -16.95
N THR A 61 8.40 15.07 -17.23
CA THR A 61 9.19 14.54 -18.35
C THR A 61 8.62 14.94 -19.71
N ALA A 62 7.30 14.80 -19.89
CA ALA A 62 6.59 15.23 -21.09
C ALA A 62 6.77 16.75 -21.33
N GLN A 63 6.68 17.56 -20.28
CA GLN A 63 6.89 19.00 -20.33
C GLN A 63 8.34 19.38 -20.65
N ALA A 64 9.31 18.62 -20.12
CA ALA A 64 10.72 18.84 -20.46
C ALA A 64 11.01 18.55 -21.95
N LEU A 65 10.31 17.59 -22.55
CA LEU A 65 10.42 17.25 -23.97
C LEU A 65 9.66 18.25 -24.86
N LEU A 66 8.45 18.60 -24.46
CA LEU A 66 7.60 19.60 -25.11
C LEU A 66 7.90 20.97 -24.50
N LYS A 67 8.97 21.63 -24.96
CA LYS A 67 9.48 22.90 -24.39
C LYS A 67 8.43 23.98 -24.10
N ASP A 68 7.31 23.99 -24.83
CA ASP A 68 6.23 24.97 -24.71
C ASP A 68 4.93 24.41 -24.09
N ALA A 69 4.96 23.20 -23.53
CA ALA A 69 3.77 22.60 -22.92
C ALA A 69 3.40 23.28 -21.59
N LYS A 70 2.11 23.59 -21.45
CA LYS A 70 1.53 24.17 -20.23
C LYS A 70 0.79 23.10 -19.43
N THR A 71 1.19 22.88 -18.19
CA THR A 71 0.46 21.98 -17.28
C THR A 71 -0.70 22.71 -16.62
N LEU A 72 -1.91 22.17 -16.75
CA LEU A 72 -3.12 22.66 -16.11
C LEU A 72 -3.46 21.77 -14.91
N GLN A 73 -3.59 22.38 -13.73
CA GLN A 73 -3.90 21.68 -12.48
C GLN A 73 -4.98 22.41 -11.68
N GLY A 74 -5.79 21.65 -10.95
CA GLY A 74 -6.83 22.17 -10.07
C GLY A 74 -7.88 23.04 -10.77
N GLU A 75 -8.66 23.78 -9.98
CA GLU A 75 -9.82 24.53 -10.47
C GLU A 75 -9.45 25.59 -11.53
N SER A 76 -8.34 26.31 -11.35
CA SER A 76 -7.86 27.28 -12.35
C SER A 76 -7.45 26.61 -13.66
N GLY A 77 -6.87 25.41 -13.60
CA GLY A 77 -6.57 24.60 -14.77
C GLY A 77 -7.84 24.20 -15.50
N ARG A 78 -8.90 23.84 -14.77
CA ARG A 78 -10.21 23.51 -15.33
C ARG A 78 -10.85 24.69 -16.06
N THR A 79 -10.85 25.88 -15.46
CA THR A 79 -11.39 27.08 -16.12
C THR A 79 -10.62 27.38 -17.40
N THR A 80 -9.28 27.36 -17.35
CA THR A 80 -8.43 27.58 -18.54
C THR A 80 -8.71 26.55 -19.63
N LEU A 81 -8.94 25.29 -19.26
CA LEU A 81 -9.27 24.23 -20.19
C LEU A 81 -10.62 24.46 -20.87
N MET A 82 -11.63 24.92 -20.13
CA MET A 82 -12.93 25.27 -20.73
C MET A 82 -12.81 26.48 -21.66
N ASP A 83 -11.99 27.48 -21.30
CA ASP A 83 -11.72 28.62 -22.18
C ASP A 83 -11.05 28.16 -23.50
N VAL A 84 -10.13 27.19 -23.44
CA VAL A 84 -9.50 26.58 -24.63
C VAL A 84 -10.53 25.86 -25.50
N PHE A 85 -11.42 25.05 -24.90
CA PHE A 85 -12.46 24.37 -25.67
C PHE A 85 -13.50 25.33 -26.27
N GLY A 86 -13.77 26.46 -25.61
CA GLY A 86 -14.60 27.53 -26.14
C GLY A 86 -13.97 28.29 -27.31
N ASP A 87 -12.64 28.33 -27.41
CA ASP A 87 -11.90 29.01 -28.48
C ASP A 87 -11.68 28.12 -29.72
N THR A 88 -12.78 27.89 -30.44
CA THR A 88 -12.75 27.12 -31.70
C THR A 88 -11.90 27.74 -32.82
N VAL A 89 -11.55 29.04 -32.73
CA VAL A 89 -10.76 29.72 -33.77
C VAL A 89 -9.29 29.28 -33.70
N ASN A 90 -8.77 29.09 -32.49
CA ASN A 90 -7.38 28.73 -32.25
C ASN A 90 -7.14 27.21 -32.19
N ALA A 91 -8.20 26.40 -32.17
CA ALA A 91 -8.15 24.94 -32.05
C ALA A 91 -7.08 24.26 -32.92
N LYS A 92 -6.93 24.65 -34.20
CA LYS A 92 -5.95 24.05 -35.14
C LYS A 92 -4.48 24.08 -34.68
N ASN A 93 -4.13 25.01 -33.80
CA ASN A 93 -2.77 25.19 -33.30
C ASN A 93 -2.58 24.60 -31.91
N GLU A 94 -3.58 23.90 -31.39
CA GLU A 94 -3.63 23.49 -30.00
C GLU A 94 -3.84 21.98 -29.86
N MET A 95 -3.16 21.42 -28.87
CA MET A 95 -3.28 20.04 -28.46
C MET A 95 -3.64 20.02 -26.98
N VAL A 96 -4.64 19.23 -26.61
CA VAL A 96 -5.03 19.05 -25.21
C VAL A 96 -4.85 17.57 -24.86
N VAL A 97 -4.07 17.31 -23.82
CA VAL A 97 -3.83 15.97 -23.26
C VAL A 97 -4.54 15.89 -21.92
N ILE A 98 -5.62 15.11 -21.83
CA ILE A 98 -6.37 14.93 -20.57
C ILE A 98 -6.12 13.54 -20.02
N TYR A 99 -5.47 13.49 -18.86
CA TYR A 99 -5.13 12.25 -18.19
C TYR A 99 -6.35 11.40 -17.84
N ASP A 100 -7.24 11.98 -17.04
CA ASP A 100 -8.43 11.34 -16.51
C ASP A 100 -9.61 12.23 -16.86
N VAL A 101 -10.41 11.76 -17.81
CA VAL A 101 -11.68 12.40 -18.14
C VAL A 101 -12.69 11.81 -17.17
N THR A 102 -13.05 12.53 -16.12
CA THR A 102 -14.06 12.02 -15.17
C THR A 102 -15.48 12.32 -15.64
N SER A 103 -16.49 11.76 -14.97
CA SER A 103 -17.89 12.07 -15.26
C SER A 103 -18.25 13.55 -15.09
N SER A 104 -17.41 14.33 -14.41
CA SER A 104 -17.61 15.78 -14.28
C SER A 104 -17.49 16.54 -15.61
N TYR A 105 -16.79 15.97 -16.61
CA TYR A 105 -16.64 16.55 -17.94
C TYR A 105 -17.82 16.28 -18.88
N LYS A 106 -18.74 15.37 -18.54
CA LYS A 106 -19.88 15.00 -19.40
C LYS A 106 -20.66 16.20 -19.98
N PRO A 107 -20.96 17.26 -19.21
CA PRO A 107 -21.66 18.43 -19.76
C PRO A 107 -20.89 19.19 -20.85
N HIS A 108 -19.58 18.95 -20.99
CA HIS A 108 -18.69 19.65 -21.91
C HIS A 108 -18.25 18.78 -23.11
N PHE A 109 -18.73 17.54 -23.23
CA PHE A 109 -18.32 16.65 -24.33
C PHE A 109 -18.68 17.20 -25.71
N ASP A 110 -19.86 17.81 -25.86
CA ASP A 110 -20.25 18.46 -27.12
C ASP A 110 -19.25 19.59 -27.49
N GLU A 111 -18.81 20.37 -26.50
CA GLU A 111 -17.86 21.47 -26.68
C GLU A 111 -16.47 20.95 -27.05
N MET A 112 -15.98 19.92 -26.34
CA MET A 112 -14.72 19.25 -26.63
C MET A 112 -14.69 18.70 -28.07
N MET A 113 -15.77 18.03 -28.49
CA MET A 113 -15.85 17.45 -29.83
C MET A 113 -16.03 18.52 -30.92
N ALA A 114 -16.75 19.61 -30.63
CA ALA A 114 -16.80 20.77 -31.52
C ALA A 114 -15.41 21.41 -31.69
N TRP A 115 -14.63 21.52 -30.62
CA TRP A 115 -13.25 22.01 -30.68
C TRP A 115 -12.35 21.10 -31.52
N VAL A 116 -12.45 19.77 -31.36
CA VAL A 116 -11.76 18.79 -32.21
C VAL A 116 -12.16 18.96 -33.68
N ALA A 117 -13.46 19.01 -33.99
CA ALA A 117 -13.92 19.17 -35.38
C ALA A 117 -13.39 20.46 -36.05
N ASN A 118 -13.09 21.50 -35.27
CA ASN A 118 -12.54 22.78 -35.74
C ASN A 118 -11.01 22.78 -35.92
N GLY A 119 -10.31 21.69 -35.64
CA GLY A 119 -8.87 21.56 -35.85
C GLY A 119 -8.08 21.13 -34.62
N GLY A 120 -8.72 21.12 -33.45
CA GLY A 120 -8.10 20.72 -32.20
C GLY A 120 -7.58 19.29 -32.21
N HIS A 121 -6.49 19.04 -31.50
CA HIS A 121 -6.02 17.68 -31.23
C HIS A 121 -6.27 17.30 -29.77
N LEU A 122 -7.25 16.44 -29.55
CA LEU A 122 -7.56 15.92 -28.22
C LEU A 122 -6.91 14.56 -28.02
N VAL A 123 -6.11 14.42 -26.96
CA VAL A 123 -5.54 13.15 -26.50
C VAL A 123 -6.11 12.82 -25.13
N VAL A 124 -6.74 11.65 -25.03
CA VAL A 124 -7.30 11.15 -23.78
C VAL A 124 -6.81 9.74 -23.50
N PHE A 125 -6.86 9.33 -22.24
CA PHE A 125 -6.45 7.99 -21.82
C PHE A 125 -7.65 7.23 -21.28
N ASN A 126 -7.64 5.93 -21.49
CA ASN A 126 -8.47 5.02 -20.75
C ASN A 126 -7.71 4.60 -19.49
N LYS A 127 -8.38 4.62 -18.33
CA LYS A 127 -7.78 4.21 -17.06
C LYS A 127 -7.36 2.75 -17.16
N ASN A 128 -6.15 2.39 -16.72
CA ASN A 128 -5.75 0.98 -16.72
C ASN A 128 -6.70 0.17 -15.83
N ILE A 129 -7.55 -0.66 -16.43
CA ILE A 129 -8.46 -1.55 -15.71
C ILE A 129 -7.75 -2.88 -15.35
N LEU A 130 -6.53 -3.11 -15.84
CA LEU A 130 -5.93 -4.43 -15.91
C LEU A 130 -4.56 -4.54 -15.19
N SER A 131 -4.58 -5.14 -14.00
CA SER A 131 -3.60 -6.18 -13.65
C SER A 131 -4.11 -7.14 -12.57
N ASP A 132 -4.92 -6.68 -11.60
CA ASP A 132 -5.18 -7.48 -10.39
C ASP A 132 -6.64 -7.89 -10.18
N ASP A 133 -7.62 -7.26 -10.84
CA ASP A 133 -9.05 -7.58 -10.68
C ASP A 133 -9.63 -8.39 -11.86
N ILE A 134 -8.99 -9.50 -12.20
CA ILE A 134 -9.34 -10.40 -13.31
C ILE A 134 -10.75 -11.06 -13.15
N GLN A 135 -11.41 -10.87 -12.00
CA GLN A 135 -12.76 -11.43 -11.74
C GLN A 135 -13.89 -10.42 -11.93
N LYS A 136 -13.58 -9.21 -12.40
CA LYS A 136 -14.56 -8.15 -12.59
C LYS A 136 -15.49 -8.45 -13.79
N THR A 137 -16.77 -8.22 -13.57
CA THR A 137 -17.85 -8.39 -14.57
C THR A 137 -17.82 -7.26 -15.59
N ASP A 138 -18.51 -7.40 -16.72
CA ASP A 138 -18.61 -6.35 -17.77
C ASP A 138 -18.98 -4.97 -17.20
N SER A 139 -19.79 -4.92 -16.13
CA SER A 139 -20.18 -3.66 -15.48
C SER A 139 -19.02 -2.93 -14.83
N ASP A 140 -18.05 -3.65 -14.26
CA ASP A 140 -16.93 -3.04 -13.58
C ASP A 140 -15.91 -2.42 -14.57
N TYR A 141 -15.83 -2.98 -15.80
CA TYR A 141 -15.06 -2.37 -16.88
C TYR A 141 -15.69 -1.06 -17.34
N GLN A 142 -17.01 -1.03 -17.50
CA GLN A 142 -17.71 0.20 -17.90
C GLN A 142 -17.61 1.31 -16.84
N GLU A 143 -17.54 0.97 -15.55
CA GLU A 143 -17.32 1.96 -14.48
C GLU A 143 -15.92 2.60 -14.52
N GLY A 144 -14.91 1.85 -14.96
CA GLY A 144 -13.53 2.34 -15.08
C GLY A 144 -13.21 2.99 -16.43
N GLN A 145 -14.07 2.81 -17.44
CA GLN A 145 -13.85 3.32 -18.78
C GLN A 145 -13.89 4.85 -18.82
N ASN A 146 -13.06 5.44 -19.67
CA ASN A 146 -13.17 6.86 -19.95
C ASN A 146 -14.60 7.20 -20.45
N PRO A 147 -15.37 8.04 -19.74
CA PRO A 147 -16.75 8.38 -20.06
C PRO A 147 -16.91 9.07 -21.42
N LEU A 148 -15.84 9.69 -21.96
CA LEU A 148 -15.86 10.22 -23.32
C LEU A 148 -15.96 9.10 -24.35
N MET A 149 -15.36 7.93 -24.12
CA MET A 149 -15.48 6.78 -25.02
C MET A 149 -16.93 6.32 -25.14
N GLY A 150 -17.63 6.16 -24.01
CA GLY A 150 -19.06 5.81 -24.02
C GLY A 150 -19.93 6.89 -24.68
N TYR A 151 -19.61 8.18 -24.50
CA TYR A 151 -20.29 9.26 -25.22
C TYR A 151 -20.06 9.20 -26.74
N LEU A 152 -18.89 8.73 -27.16
CA LEU A 152 -18.51 8.60 -28.55
C LEU A 152 -19.02 7.31 -29.22
N GLY A 153 -19.73 6.43 -28.49
CA GLY A 153 -20.12 5.11 -29.01
C GLY A 153 -18.92 4.19 -29.22
N ILE A 154 -17.93 4.29 -28.33
CA ILE A 154 -16.77 3.39 -28.28
C ILE A 154 -16.91 2.50 -27.07
N ASP A 155 -17.34 1.26 -27.30
CA ASP A 155 -17.69 0.32 -26.24
C ASP A 155 -16.69 -0.82 -26.13
N TYR A 156 -16.41 -1.23 -24.90
CA TYR A 156 -15.68 -2.46 -24.64
C TYR A 156 -16.58 -3.67 -24.89
N VAL A 157 -16.12 -4.59 -25.72
CA VAL A 157 -16.77 -5.87 -26.01
C VAL A 157 -15.88 -6.98 -25.47
N ALA A 158 -16.30 -7.56 -24.35
CA ALA A 158 -15.62 -8.69 -23.73
C ALA A 158 -15.61 -9.91 -24.67
N HIS A 159 -14.56 -10.73 -24.59
CA HIS A 159 -14.59 -12.03 -25.26
C HIS A 159 -15.53 -12.99 -24.54
N ASP A 160 -16.30 -13.76 -25.31
CA ASP A 160 -16.87 -15.00 -24.78
C ASP A 160 -15.70 -15.93 -24.44
N SER A 161 -15.45 -16.12 -23.15
CA SER A 161 -14.35 -16.93 -22.63
C SER A 161 -14.34 -18.35 -23.20
N ASN A 162 -15.48 -18.85 -23.69
CA ASN A 162 -15.59 -20.19 -24.27
C ASN A 162 -15.18 -20.26 -25.76
N ALA A 163 -15.19 -19.15 -26.48
CA ALA A 163 -14.85 -19.10 -27.91
C ALA A 163 -13.35 -18.87 -28.17
N PHE A 164 -12.59 -18.48 -27.15
CA PHE A 164 -11.23 -17.94 -27.30
C PHE A 164 -10.08 -18.96 -27.19
N ASP A 165 -10.35 -20.17 -26.70
CA ASP A 165 -9.31 -21.20 -26.56
C ASP A 165 -8.73 -21.67 -27.90
N ASP A 166 -9.47 -21.54 -29.00
CA ASP A 166 -8.96 -21.84 -30.35
C ASP A 166 -8.21 -20.66 -31.00
N VAL A 167 -8.54 -19.42 -30.62
CA VAL A 167 -7.94 -18.18 -31.18
C VAL A 167 -6.55 -17.89 -30.61
N LYS A 168 -6.30 -18.28 -29.34
CA LYS A 168 -4.99 -18.18 -28.68
C LYS A 168 -3.83 -18.81 -29.47
N LYS A 169 -4.10 -19.75 -30.36
CA LYS A 169 -3.06 -20.46 -31.13
C LYS A 169 -2.54 -19.67 -32.34
N THR A 170 -3.16 -18.55 -32.74
CA THR A 170 -2.91 -17.93 -34.06
C THR A 170 -2.41 -16.48 -34.03
N PHE A 171 -2.43 -15.78 -32.90
CA PHE A 171 -2.00 -14.38 -32.84
C PHE A 171 -0.82 -14.22 -31.88
N ASN A 172 0.37 -14.01 -32.44
CA ASN A 172 1.61 -13.96 -31.67
C ASN A 172 2.09 -12.54 -31.33
N VAL A 173 1.69 -11.50 -32.08
CA VAL A 173 2.05 -10.09 -31.81
C VAL A 173 0.98 -9.17 -32.39
N PHE A 174 0.55 -8.17 -31.62
CA PHE A 174 -0.26 -7.07 -32.14
C PHE A 174 0.62 -5.84 -32.40
N ALA A 175 0.41 -5.19 -33.55
CA ALA A 175 1.13 -3.99 -33.93
C ALA A 175 0.14 -2.94 -34.45
N THR A 176 0.21 -1.73 -33.90
CA THR A 176 -0.58 -0.60 -34.39
C THR A 176 0.35 0.31 -35.20
N PRO A 177 0.23 0.35 -36.54
CA PRO A 177 0.95 1.35 -37.32
C PRO A 177 0.40 2.73 -36.97
N LEU A 178 1.30 3.69 -36.85
CA LEU A 178 1.05 5.06 -36.46
C LEU A 178 1.61 5.99 -37.54
N SER A 179 0.73 6.62 -38.32
CA SER A 179 1.14 7.69 -39.23
C SER A 179 1.16 9.04 -38.52
N ILE A 180 2.31 9.71 -38.50
CA ILE A 180 2.45 11.08 -38.01
C ILE A 180 3.26 11.89 -39.02
N ASP A 181 2.71 12.99 -39.49
CA ASP A 181 3.35 13.91 -40.44
C ASP A 181 3.93 13.22 -41.71
N GLY A 182 3.29 12.12 -42.13
CA GLY A 182 3.71 11.33 -43.28
C GLY A 182 4.77 10.26 -42.97
N GLU A 183 5.28 10.20 -41.74
CA GLU A 183 6.12 9.10 -41.26
C GLU A 183 5.26 8.00 -40.64
N MET A 184 5.67 6.74 -40.86
CA MET A 184 4.98 5.56 -40.34
C MET A 184 5.83 4.94 -39.23
N MET A 185 5.28 4.89 -38.03
CA MET A 185 5.85 4.27 -36.84
C MET A 185 5.06 3.00 -36.49
N ILE A 186 5.66 2.03 -35.79
CA ILE A 186 4.93 0.85 -35.29
C ILE A 186 4.92 0.88 -33.77
N VAL A 187 3.73 0.90 -33.18
CA VAL A 187 3.54 0.72 -31.74
C VAL A 187 3.30 -0.77 -31.49
N GLN A 188 4.30 -1.45 -30.89
CA GLN A 188 4.24 -2.87 -30.60
C GLN A 188 3.52 -3.13 -29.27
N ASP A 189 2.60 -4.10 -29.27
CA ASP A 189 1.95 -4.62 -28.06
C ASP A 189 2.86 -5.65 -27.38
N VAL A 190 3.02 -5.53 -26.06
CA VAL A 190 3.79 -6.48 -25.25
C VAL A 190 2.82 -7.38 -24.49
N ASN A 191 2.91 -8.69 -24.74
CA ASN A 191 2.40 -9.81 -23.93
C ASN A 191 0.93 -10.28 -24.03
N ASN A 192 0.81 -11.60 -23.76
CA ASN A 192 -0.31 -12.56 -23.73
C ASN A 192 -1.63 -12.17 -23.01
N MET A 193 -1.83 -10.89 -22.67
CA MET A 193 -3.06 -10.42 -22.01
C MET A 193 -4.18 -10.08 -23.00
N SER A 194 -4.07 -10.49 -24.26
CA SER A 194 -5.10 -10.28 -25.29
C SER A 194 -6.33 -11.19 -25.18
N ASN A 195 -6.63 -11.65 -23.96
CA ASN A 195 -7.67 -12.64 -23.71
C ASN A 195 -8.97 -12.03 -23.17
N TYR A 196 -9.07 -10.71 -23.07
CA TYR A 196 -10.15 -10.08 -22.29
C TYR A 196 -11.25 -9.45 -23.16
N GLY A 197 -10.92 -8.85 -24.31
CA GLY A 197 -11.90 -8.19 -25.17
C GLY A 197 -11.28 -7.21 -26.16
N TRP A 198 -12.13 -6.49 -26.88
CA TRP A 198 -11.76 -5.40 -27.79
C TRP A 198 -12.74 -4.24 -27.67
N PHE A 199 -12.27 -3.03 -27.92
CA PHE A 199 -13.15 -1.88 -28.10
C PHE A 199 -13.72 -1.87 -29.51
N SER A 200 -15.02 -1.65 -29.65
CA SER A 200 -15.69 -1.41 -30.93
C SER A 200 -15.95 0.08 -31.10
N ALA A 201 -15.58 0.63 -32.25
CA ALA A 201 -15.85 2.02 -32.64
C ALA A 201 -16.91 2.13 -33.75
N ASP A 202 -17.76 1.12 -33.92
CA ASP A 202 -18.77 1.12 -35.00
C ASP A 202 -19.80 2.24 -34.82
N GLU A 203 -20.29 2.48 -33.61
CA GLU A 203 -21.21 3.58 -33.32
C GLU A 203 -20.53 4.94 -33.48
N PHE A 204 -19.25 5.07 -33.11
CA PHE A 204 -18.45 6.26 -33.38
C PHE A 204 -18.45 6.64 -34.87
N PHE A 205 -18.15 5.71 -35.77
CA PHE A 205 -18.14 6.02 -37.21
C PHE A 205 -19.54 6.29 -37.79
N ASN A 206 -20.59 5.75 -37.16
CA ASN A 206 -21.97 6.10 -37.51
C ASN A 206 -22.31 7.54 -37.09
N GLN A 207 -21.86 7.97 -35.90
CA GLN A 207 -22.06 9.32 -35.39
C GLN A 207 -21.21 10.35 -36.13
N TYR A 208 -19.99 9.99 -36.53
CA TYR A 208 -19.03 10.84 -37.22
C TYR A 208 -18.67 10.25 -38.60
N PRO A 209 -19.57 10.32 -39.60
CA PRO A 209 -19.37 9.67 -40.90
C PRO A 209 -18.21 10.25 -41.72
N ASN A 210 -17.77 11.48 -41.40
CA ASN A 210 -16.59 12.10 -42.01
C ASN A 210 -15.28 11.71 -41.32
N ALA A 211 -15.35 11.01 -40.18
CA ALA A 211 -14.17 10.62 -39.44
C ALA A 211 -13.34 9.62 -40.26
N LYS A 212 -12.03 9.81 -40.22
CA LYS A 212 -11.08 8.93 -40.93
C LYS A 212 -10.12 8.36 -39.90
N ALA A 213 -10.14 7.04 -39.75
CA ALA A 213 -9.08 6.34 -39.02
C ALA A 213 -7.71 6.68 -39.64
N ILE A 214 -6.86 7.31 -38.83
CA ILE A 214 -5.45 7.50 -39.13
C ILE A 214 -4.76 6.18 -38.87
N ASN A 215 -5.04 5.61 -37.69
CA ASN A 215 -4.44 4.37 -37.23
C ASN A 215 -5.53 3.41 -36.77
N HIS A 216 -5.43 2.18 -37.25
CA HIS A 216 -6.18 1.06 -36.76
C HIS A 216 -5.22 -0.12 -36.66
N GLN A 217 -5.44 -0.96 -35.65
CA GLN A 217 -4.63 -2.13 -35.38
C GLN A 217 -4.68 -3.08 -36.59
N ILE A 218 -3.52 -3.47 -37.11
CA ILE A 218 -3.44 -4.48 -38.18
C ILE A 218 -3.20 -5.83 -37.53
N TYR A 219 -4.11 -6.78 -37.79
CA TYR A 219 -3.92 -8.18 -37.42
C TYR A 219 -2.96 -8.83 -38.41
N HIS A 220 -1.77 -9.23 -37.96
CA HIS A 220 -0.84 -10.04 -38.76
C HIS A 220 -0.75 -11.45 -38.18
N GLN A 221 -1.02 -12.45 -39.04
CA GLN A 221 -1.00 -13.87 -38.68
C GLN A 221 0.43 -14.46 -38.64
N ASP A 222 1.44 -13.74 -39.15
CA ASP A 222 2.83 -14.18 -39.27
C ASP A 222 3.78 -13.15 -38.63
N SER A 223 4.10 -13.34 -37.35
CA SER A 223 4.67 -12.33 -36.45
C SER A 223 6.19 -12.14 -36.52
N HIS A 224 6.93 -12.96 -37.28
CA HIS A 224 8.39 -12.88 -37.31
C HIS A 224 8.95 -11.78 -38.24
N ALA A 225 8.13 -11.15 -39.08
CA ALA A 225 8.60 -10.23 -40.13
C ALA A 225 8.55 -8.73 -39.79
N LEU A 226 7.88 -8.35 -38.70
CA LEU A 226 7.57 -6.94 -38.37
C LEU A 226 7.93 -6.57 -36.92
N LEU A 227 9.11 -7.00 -36.46
CA LEU A 227 9.72 -6.41 -35.26
C LEU A 227 10.35 -5.07 -35.65
N ALA A 228 9.55 -4.01 -35.63
CA ALA A 228 10.04 -2.65 -35.76
C ALA A 228 9.82 -1.93 -34.42
N ASN A 229 10.91 -1.56 -33.75
CA ASN A 229 10.84 -0.60 -32.64
C ASN A 229 10.43 0.77 -33.19
N LEU A 230 9.86 1.64 -32.34
CA LEU A 230 9.45 3.00 -32.70
C LEU A 230 10.59 3.84 -33.33
N ASN A 231 11.85 3.42 -33.17
CA ASN A 231 13.05 4.05 -33.75
C ASN A 231 13.60 3.38 -35.03
N THR A 232 12.91 2.39 -35.61
CA THR A 232 13.36 1.75 -36.86
C THR A 232 12.60 2.30 -38.06
N ASN A 233 13.33 2.97 -38.96
CA ASN A 233 12.80 3.38 -40.25
C ASN A 233 12.34 2.14 -41.02
N LEU A 234 11.04 2.05 -41.27
CA LEU A 234 10.46 0.99 -42.10
C LEU A 234 11.04 1.05 -43.52
N THR A 235 11.37 -0.11 -44.08
CA THR A 235 11.74 -0.20 -45.50
C THR A 235 10.53 0.17 -46.37
N ASN A 236 10.76 0.64 -47.60
CA ASN A 236 9.67 0.95 -48.53
C ASN A 236 8.74 -0.26 -48.74
N GLU A 237 9.28 -1.47 -48.77
CA GLU A 237 8.50 -2.70 -48.87
C GLU A 237 7.60 -2.93 -47.65
N GLN A 238 8.11 -2.68 -46.43
CA GLN A 238 7.30 -2.77 -45.21
C GLN A 238 6.20 -1.71 -45.19
N LYS A 239 6.51 -0.47 -45.60
CA LYS A 239 5.52 0.61 -45.74
C LYS A 239 4.43 0.24 -46.73
N GLU A 240 4.78 -0.26 -47.92
CA GLU A 240 3.84 -0.70 -48.95
C GLU A 240 2.94 -1.85 -48.47
N LYS A 241 3.50 -2.84 -47.75
CA LYS A 241 2.72 -3.94 -47.15
C LYS A 241 1.71 -3.44 -46.12
N ILE A 242 2.13 -2.53 -45.23
CA ILE A 242 1.26 -1.92 -44.23
C ILE A 242 0.17 -1.11 -44.91
N GLU A 243 0.53 -0.23 -45.86
CA GLU A 243 -0.44 0.56 -46.62
C GLU A 243 -1.46 -0.31 -47.38
N HIS A 244 -1.02 -1.43 -47.96
CA HIS A 244 -1.89 -2.38 -48.64
C HIS A 244 -2.88 -3.03 -47.66
N SER A 245 -2.42 -3.47 -46.50
CA SER A 245 -3.29 -4.00 -45.43
C SER A 245 -4.28 -2.95 -44.91
N LEU A 246 -3.85 -1.69 -44.70
CA LEU A 246 -4.72 -0.57 -44.32
C LEU A 246 -5.78 -0.25 -45.39
N LYS A 247 -5.44 -0.41 -46.68
CA LYS A 247 -6.39 -0.23 -47.79
C LYS A 247 -7.37 -1.40 -47.91
N GLN A 248 -6.93 -2.62 -47.60
CA GLN A 248 -7.80 -3.80 -47.60
C GLN A 248 -8.83 -3.75 -46.47
N SER A 249 -8.42 -3.39 -45.25
CA SER A 249 -9.37 -3.26 -44.11
C SER A 249 -10.43 -2.19 -44.36
N LYS A 250 -10.07 -1.06 -44.99
CA LYS A 250 -11.00 0.01 -45.37
C LYS A 250 -12.06 -0.41 -46.39
N ASN A 251 -11.80 -1.45 -47.19
CA ASN A 251 -12.72 -1.89 -48.25
C ASN A 251 -13.69 -3.00 -47.80
N THR A 252 -13.48 -3.61 -46.64
CA THR A 252 -14.44 -4.56 -46.05
C THR A 252 -15.47 -3.80 -45.23
N SER A 253 -16.49 -3.26 -45.89
CA SER A 253 -17.64 -2.51 -45.34
C SER A 253 -18.55 -3.27 -44.34
N GLY A 254 -18.04 -4.36 -43.74
CA GLY A 254 -18.73 -5.14 -42.71
C GLY A 254 -17.80 -5.74 -41.65
N GLN A 255 -16.53 -5.32 -41.58
CA GLN A 255 -15.67 -5.66 -40.46
C GLN A 255 -15.76 -4.57 -39.40
N SER A 256 -16.11 -4.95 -38.17
CA SER A 256 -16.16 -4.02 -37.03
C SER A 256 -14.82 -3.33 -36.82
N ASN A 257 -14.87 -2.04 -36.46
CA ASN A 257 -13.71 -1.23 -36.13
C ASN A 257 -13.23 -1.58 -34.72
N LEU A 258 -12.47 -2.67 -34.61
CA LEU A 258 -12.00 -3.22 -33.34
C LEU A 258 -10.59 -2.73 -33.01
N PHE A 259 -10.34 -2.44 -31.73
CA PHE A 259 -8.99 -2.16 -31.21
C PHE A 259 -8.77 -2.69 -29.79
N HIS A 260 -7.52 -3.00 -29.44
CA HIS A 260 -7.14 -3.79 -28.27
C HIS A 260 -6.96 -2.97 -26.97
N PRO A 261 -7.41 -3.48 -25.80
CA PRO A 261 -7.43 -2.71 -24.56
C PRO A 261 -6.06 -2.44 -23.90
N ASN A 262 -5.01 -3.17 -24.24
CA ASN A 262 -3.75 -3.05 -23.48
C ASN A 262 -2.70 -2.15 -24.11
N ASN A 263 -2.79 -1.81 -25.41
CA ASN A 263 -1.80 -0.97 -26.10
C ASN A 263 -2.35 -0.32 -27.39
N ALA A 264 -3.66 -0.36 -27.64
CA ALA A 264 -4.17 0.27 -28.84
C ALA A 264 -4.25 1.79 -28.68
N LEU A 265 -3.80 2.44 -29.73
CA LEU A 265 -4.03 3.84 -30.00
C LEU A 265 -5.21 3.90 -30.98
N PHE A 266 -6.37 4.33 -30.51
CA PHE A 266 -7.47 4.69 -31.40
C PHE A 266 -7.27 6.14 -31.83
N ASP A 267 -6.93 6.35 -33.11
CA ASP A 267 -6.53 7.66 -33.60
C ASP A 267 -7.21 7.99 -34.93
N VAL A 268 -7.99 9.05 -34.90
CA VAL A 268 -8.96 9.41 -35.94
C VAL A 268 -8.90 10.90 -36.23
N MET A 269 -8.96 11.25 -37.52
CA MET A 269 -9.27 12.62 -37.93
C MET A 269 -10.78 12.82 -37.90
N ILE A 270 -11.24 13.90 -37.29
CA ILE A 270 -12.64 14.33 -37.30
C ILE A 270 -12.67 15.71 -37.93
N ASP A 271 -13.22 15.79 -39.14
CA ASP A 271 -13.19 16.98 -39.99
C ASP A 271 -11.77 17.57 -40.13
N LYS A 272 -11.45 18.63 -39.39
CA LYS A 272 -10.15 19.32 -39.44
C LYS A 272 -9.19 18.92 -38.32
N GLY A 273 -9.69 18.34 -37.23
CA GLY A 273 -8.86 17.99 -36.07
C GLY A 273 -8.72 16.51 -35.87
N ARG A 274 -8.19 16.15 -34.71
CA ARG A 274 -7.72 14.80 -34.40
C ARG A 274 -8.14 14.39 -32.99
N LEU A 275 -8.61 13.17 -32.85
CA LEU A 275 -8.88 12.53 -31.57
C LEU A 275 -7.97 11.32 -31.44
N THR A 276 -7.20 11.27 -30.36
CA THR A 276 -6.35 10.13 -30.00
C THR A 276 -6.78 9.61 -28.63
N ILE A 277 -7.14 8.34 -28.56
CA ILE A 277 -7.48 7.64 -27.33
C ILE A 277 -6.40 6.58 -27.09
N LEU A 278 -5.69 6.73 -25.98
CA LEU A 278 -4.69 5.77 -25.52
C LEU A 278 -5.36 4.78 -24.58
N ALA A 279 -5.18 3.49 -24.83
CA ALA A 279 -5.87 2.45 -24.05
C ALA A 279 -5.40 2.34 -22.58
N SER A 280 -4.31 3.02 -22.22
CA SER A 280 -3.70 2.95 -20.91
C SER A 280 -3.33 4.34 -20.40
N ASP A 281 -3.57 4.57 -19.13
CA ASP A 281 -3.15 5.77 -18.40
C ASP A 281 -1.69 5.66 -17.90
N GLY A 282 -0.97 4.61 -18.33
CA GLY A 282 0.47 4.45 -18.09
C GLY A 282 1.34 5.20 -19.11
N PHE A 283 0.77 5.64 -20.24
CA PHE A 283 1.51 6.39 -21.25
C PHE A 283 1.89 7.79 -20.76
N PHE A 284 3.13 8.21 -21.03
CA PHE A 284 3.70 9.54 -20.73
C PHE A 284 3.75 9.93 -19.24
N VAL A 285 3.54 8.97 -18.33
CA VAL A 285 3.61 9.17 -16.89
C VAL A 285 5.05 9.03 -16.39
N ASN A 286 5.50 9.95 -15.51
CA ASN A 286 6.75 9.73 -14.76
C ASN A 286 6.66 8.39 -14.00
N PRO A 287 7.68 7.51 -14.01
CA PRO A 287 7.78 6.33 -13.18
C PRO A 287 7.33 6.69 -11.81
N VAL A 288 6.29 5.98 -11.41
CA VAL A 288 6.04 5.85 -10.00
C VAL A 288 7.32 5.22 -9.47
N SER A 289 8.00 5.91 -8.55
CA SER A 289 8.95 5.27 -7.67
C SER A 289 8.14 4.33 -6.77
N ARG A 290 7.53 3.29 -7.35
CA ARG A 290 7.13 2.12 -6.57
C ARG A 290 8.45 1.68 -5.98
N GLY A 291 8.52 1.75 -4.66
CA GLY A 291 9.71 1.38 -3.92
C GLY A 291 10.21 0.11 -4.56
N VAL A 292 11.45 0.17 -5.08
CA VAL A 292 12.16 -1.06 -5.43
C VAL A 292 12.06 -1.88 -4.17
N ASP A 293 11.21 -2.91 -4.18
CA ASP A 293 10.98 -3.71 -2.99
C ASP A 293 12.37 -4.17 -2.50
N ASP A 294 12.60 -4.02 -1.19
CA ASP A 294 13.87 -4.30 -0.52
C ASP A 294 14.31 -5.78 -0.67
N ASP A 295 13.48 -6.59 -1.33
CA ASP A 295 13.72 -7.98 -1.71
C ASP A 295 14.52 -8.15 -3.02
N THR A 296 14.95 -7.06 -3.67
CA THR A 296 15.95 -7.18 -4.74
C THR A 296 17.24 -7.80 -4.19
N PRO A 297 17.81 -8.84 -4.84
CA PRO A 297 18.98 -9.55 -4.32
C PRO A 297 20.14 -8.58 -4.07
N ARG A 298 20.51 -8.38 -2.80
CA ARG A 298 21.67 -7.58 -2.39
C ARG A 298 22.91 -8.12 -3.09
N GLY A 299 23.41 -7.41 -4.10
CA GLY A 299 24.68 -7.75 -4.76
C GLY A 299 24.74 -7.55 -6.26
N MET A 300 23.64 -7.26 -6.95
CA MET A 300 23.75 -6.77 -8.33
C MET A 300 24.16 -5.30 -8.30
N PRO A 301 25.20 -4.89 -9.06
CA PRO A 301 25.45 -3.47 -9.28
C PRO A 301 24.18 -2.88 -9.85
N MET A 302 23.62 -1.86 -9.20
CA MET A 302 22.54 -1.11 -9.81
C MET A 302 23.03 -0.64 -11.18
N PRO A 303 22.26 -0.86 -12.25
CA PRO A 303 22.53 -0.21 -13.53
C PRO A 303 22.75 1.28 -13.28
N SER A 304 23.61 1.90 -14.07
CA SER A 304 23.80 3.35 -13.96
C SER A 304 22.45 4.08 -14.03
N ASP A 305 22.35 5.25 -13.40
CA ASP A 305 21.13 6.07 -13.36
C ASP A 305 20.51 6.27 -14.76
N TRP A 306 21.32 6.23 -15.81
CA TRP A 306 20.89 6.34 -17.20
C TRP A 306 20.41 5.01 -17.81
N GLU A 307 21.04 3.88 -17.49
CA GLU A 307 20.58 2.56 -17.94
C GLU A 307 19.19 2.25 -17.38
N LEU A 308 18.94 2.50 -16.10
CA LEU A 308 17.61 2.28 -15.49
C LEU A 308 16.49 3.12 -16.11
N LEU A 309 16.85 4.27 -16.71
CA LEU A 309 15.91 5.18 -17.37
C LEU A 309 15.74 4.92 -18.87
N THR A 310 16.69 4.25 -19.52
CA THR A 310 16.74 4.09 -20.99
C THR A 310 16.81 2.64 -21.47
N ASP A 311 16.95 1.65 -20.58
CA ASP A 311 17.12 0.26 -20.98
C ASP A 311 15.85 -0.27 -21.68
N LEU A 312 16.04 -0.67 -22.93
CA LEU A 312 15.02 -1.21 -23.81
C LEU A 312 14.98 -2.75 -23.74
N ASP A 313 16.01 -3.39 -23.17
CA ASP A 313 16.12 -4.86 -23.04
C ASP A 313 15.41 -5.35 -21.76
N GLY A 314 14.07 -5.29 -21.78
CA GLY A 314 13.19 -5.76 -20.70
C GLY A 314 13.39 -7.23 -20.28
N ASP A 315 14.15 -8.01 -21.05
CA ASP A 315 14.44 -9.42 -20.79
C ASP A 315 15.63 -9.66 -19.85
N LYS A 316 16.56 -8.70 -19.68
CA LYS A 316 17.81 -8.93 -18.91
C LYS A 316 17.70 -8.60 -17.44
N HIS A 317 16.81 -7.70 -17.08
CA HIS A 317 16.63 -7.24 -15.72
C HIS A 317 15.17 -7.40 -15.35
N GLY A 318 14.76 -8.64 -15.06
CA GLY A 318 13.44 -8.99 -14.51
C GLY A 318 13.18 -8.34 -13.14
N VAL A 319 13.21 -7.01 -13.11
CA VAL A 319 12.79 -6.17 -12.00
C VAL A 319 11.28 -6.20 -12.05
N TYR A 320 10.74 -7.30 -11.52
CA TYR A 320 9.32 -7.53 -11.31
C TYR A 320 8.72 -6.29 -10.64
N GLY A 321 7.98 -5.49 -11.42
CA GLY A 321 7.25 -4.33 -10.92
C GLY A 321 7.65 -2.98 -11.51
N TYR A 322 8.79 -2.86 -12.20
CA TYR A 322 9.21 -1.63 -12.87
C TYR A 322 8.85 -1.64 -14.37
N TRP A 323 7.55 -1.62 -14.67
CA TRP A 323 7.02 -1.55 -16.05
C TRP A 323 7.01 -0.13 -16.64
N GLY A 324 7.58 0.85 -15.95
CA GLY A 324 7.60 2.25 -16.36
C GLY A 324 8.99 2.83 -16.26
N GLY A 325 9.89 2.49 -17.20
CA GLY A 325 11.06 3.33 -17.45
C GLY A 325 10.58 4.74 -17.83
N LEU A 326 11.25 5.78 -17.31
CA LEU A 326 10.74 7.16 -17.32
C LEU A 326 10.41 7.71 -18.69
N LEU A 327 11.02 7.12 -19.68
CA LEU A 327 10.66 7.18 -21.07
C LEU A 327 11.22 5.89 -21.64
N ARG A 328 10.40 4.96 -22.17
CA ARG A 328 10.86 4.46 -23.47
C ARG A 328 11.00 5.75 -24.28
N ALA A 329 12.19 6.09 -24.79
CA ALA A 329 12.40 7.33 -25.57
C ALA A 329 11.26 7.52 -26.59
N ASP A 330 10.82 6.39 -27.13
CA ASP A 330 9.59 6.09 -27.85
C ASP A 330 8.30 6.77 -27.36
N ASN A 331 7.98 6.81 -26.07
CA ASN A 331 6.80 7.49 -25.52
C ASN A 331 6.95 9.02 -25.58
N GLY A 332 8.14 9.53 -25.28
CA GLY A 332 8.42 10.97 -25.41
C GLY A 332 8.38 11.42 -26.87
N GLU A 333 8.97 10.63 -27.75
CA GLU A 333 8.94 10.83 -29.19
C GLU A 333 7.53 10.67 -29.75
N LEU A 334 6.75 9.69 -29.28
CA LEU A 334 5.32 9.57 -29.60
C LEU A 334 4.56 10.83 -29.21
N LEU A 335 4.75 11.34 -27.99
CA LEU A 335 4.08 12.55 -27.55
C LEU A 335 4.51 13.77 -28.37
N ARG A 336 5.81 13.91 -28.66
CA ARG A 336 6.34 14.98 -29.53
C ARG A 336 5.76 14.90 -30.93
N ALA A 337 5.66 13.69 -31.48
CA ALA A 337 5.09 13.42 -32.78
C ALA A 337 3.58 13.74 -32.79
N LEU A 338 2.84 13.35 -31.75
CA LEU A 338 1.42 13.70 -31.61
C LEU A 338 1.23 15.22 -31.51
N ALA A 339 2.07 15.91 -30.75
CA ALA A 339 2.03 17.37 -30.62
C ALA A 339 2.35 18.09 -31.94
N GLY A 340 3.38 17.66 -32.65
CA GLY A 340 3.91 18.37 -33.81
C GLY A 340 4.31 19.80 -33.43
N GLU A 341 3.83 20.80 -34.17
CA GLU A 341 4.07 22.23 -33.90
C GLU A 341 2.98 22.89 -33.01
N ARG A 342 2.07 22.10 -32.42
CA ARG A 342 0.95 22.63 -31.65
C ARG A 342 1.36 23.11 -30.25
N HIS A 343 0.64 24.10 -29.74
CA HIS A 343 0.67 24.47 -28.33
C HIS A 343 -0.02 23.38 -27.50
N THR A 344 0.73 22.72 -26.63
CA THR A 344 0.22 21.60 -25.84
C THR A 344 -0.21 22.02 -24.44
N TYR A 345 -1.43 21.65 -24.06
CA TYR A 345 -1.94 21.73 -22.70
C TYR A 345 -1.98 20.33 -22.08
N LEU A 346 -1.27 20.13 -20.97
CA LEU A 346 -1.22 18.88 -20.22
C LEU A 346 -2.12 19.01 -18.99
N VAL A 347 -3.29 18.38 -19.03
CA VAL A 347 -4.27 18.41 -17.95
C VAL A 347 -4.01 17.22 -17.04
N SER A 348 -3.32 17.47 -15.93
CA SER A 348 -3.12 16.46 -14.90
C SER A 348 -4.36 16.37 -14.00
N ASP A 349 -4.59 15.18 -13.43
CA ASP A 349 -5.71 14.85 -12.54
C ASP A 349 -6.18 16.05 -11.68
N VAL A 350 -7.26 16.67 -12.15
CA VAL A 350 -7.77 17.95 -11.67
C VAL A 350 -8.52 17.77 -10.34
N GLU A 351 -8.79 16.52 -9.94
CA GLU A 351 -9.67 16.22 -8.83
C GLU A 351 -8.96 16.04 -7.48
N SER A 352 -7.62 16.11 -7.43
CA SER A 352 -6.93 16.15 -6.14
C SER A 352 -7.22 17.48 -5.44
N THR A 353 -8.32 17.49 -4.68
CA THR A 353 -8.68 18.60 -3.80
C THR A 353 -7.49 18.82 -2.87
N GLY A 354 -6.80 19.95 -3.01
CA GLY A 354 -5.53 20.16 -2.29
C GLY A 354 -5.67 19.86 -0.80
N PHE A 355 -4.62 19.31 -0.18
CA PHE A 355 -4.66 18.87 1.21
C PHE A 355 -5.27 19.92 2.16
N PHE A 356 -4.94 21.20 1.97
CA PHE A 356 -5.50 22.29 2.77
C PHE A 356 -7.00 22.51 2.54
N VAL A 357 -7.51 22.32 1.33
CA VAL A 357 -8.94 22.41 1.02
C VAL A 357 -9.70 21.23 1.64
N LEU A 358 -9.17 20.01 1.54
CA LEU A 358 -9.70 18.84 2.24
C LEU A 358 -9.66 19.04 3.77
N LEU A 359 -8.52 19.48 4.29
CA LEU A 359 -8.33 19.77 5.69
C LEU A 359 -9.35 20.80 6.15
N TRP A 360 -9.54 21.90 5.42
CA TRP A 360 -10.49 22.95 5.79
C TRP A 360 -11.94 22.45 5.73
N ARG A 361 -12.30 21.67 4.70
CA ARG A 361 -13.63 21.06 4.56
C ARG A 361 -13.96 20.13 5.73
N HIS A 362 -12.96 19.43 6.26
CA HIS A 362 -13.13 18.49 7.36
C HIS A 362 -12.67 19.03 8.72
N LEU A 363 -12.11 20.25 8.78
CA LEU A 363 -11.53 20.85 9.99
C LEU A 363 -12.57 20.94 11.10
N MET A 364 -13.80 21.34 10.76
CA MET A 364 -14.88 21.45 11.73
C MET A 364 -15.17 20.10 12.40
N TRP A 365 -15.18 19.01 11.61
CA TRP A 365 -15.39 17.66 12.14
C TRP A 365 -14.21 17.17 12.98
N SER A 366 -12.98 17.45 12.56
CA SER A 366 -11.78 17.15 13.35
C SER A 366 -11.76 17.93 14.67
N VAL A 367 -12.19 19.20 14.68
CA VAL A 367 -12.31 20.02 15.89
C VAL A 367 -13.41 19.47 16.80
N ILE A 368 -14.58 19.11 16.26
CA ILE A 368 -15.66 18.48 17.03
C ILE A 368 -15.16 17.14 17.63
N GLY A 369 -14.50 16.30 16.83
CA GLY A 369 -13.92 15.04 17.29
C GLY A 369 -12.88 15.25 18.39
N MET A 370 -12.02 16.26 18.26
CA MET A 370 -11.05 16.63 19.29
C MET A 370 -11.73 17.08 20.58
N VAL A 371 -12.73 17.97 20.49
CA VAL A 371 -13.49 18.46 21.65
C VAL A 371 -14.24 17.33 22.34
N LEU A 372 -14.87 16.43 21.59
CA LEU A 372 -15.54 15.25 22.13
C LEU A 372 -14.55 14.29 22.79
N THR A 373 -13.39 14.05 22.17
CA THR A 373 -12.33 13.21 22.73
C THR A 373 -11.82 13.80 24.04
N VAL A 374 -11.54 15.11 24.08
CA VAL A 374 -11.17 15.81 25.32
C VAL A 374 -12.29 15.72 26.36
N GLY A 375 -13.54 15.91 25.96
CA GLY A 375 -14.71 15.77 26.84
C GLY A 375 -14.84 14.37 27.44
N VAL A 376 -14.70 13.33 26.63
CA VAL A 376 -14.69 11.93 27.08
C VAL A 376 -13.49 11.66 27.98
N CYS A 377 -12.29 12.14 27.64
CA CYS A 377 -11.12 12.03 28.52
C CYS A 377 -11.36 12.71 29.87
N LEU A 378 -11.95 13.90 29.89
CA LEU A 378 -12.29 14.62 31.13
C LEU A 378 -13.39 13.91 31.93
N LEU A 379 -14.34 13.23 31.27
CA LEU A 379 -15.36 12.41 31.92
C LEU A 379 -14.83 11.05 32.42
N ALA A 380 -13.84 10.50 31.72
CA ALA A 380 -13.14 9.27 32.06
C ALA A 380 -12.07 9.48 33.13
N LEU A 381 -11.65 10.73 33.38
CA LEU A 381 -10.88 11.04 34.58
C LEU A 381 -11.71 10.55 35.77
N PRO A 382 -11.13 9.68 36.63
CA PRO A 382 -11.87 9.13 37.75
C PRO A 382 -12.44 10.29 38.56
N LYS A 383 -13.77 10.32 38.74
CA LYS A 383 -14.49 11.28 39.59
C LYS A 383 -14.08 11.11 41.06
N ARG A 384 -12.81 11.33 41.38
CA ARG A 384 -12.32 11.50 42.75
C ARG A 384 -12.37 12.98 43.09
N PHE A 385 -13.58 13.53 43.08
CA PHE A 385 -13.89 14.76 43.80
C PHE A 385 -14.28 14.37 45.22
N GLY A 386 -13.27 14.15 46.05
CA GLY A 386 -13.41 13.84 47.46
C GLY A 386 -12.04 13.84 48.08
N ALA A 387 -11.91 14.41 49.28
CA ALA A 387 -10.67 14.34 50.04
C ALA A 387 -10.21 12.88 50.03
N LYS A 388 -8.97 12.66 49.61
CA LYS A 388 -8.35 11.33 49.63
C LYS A 388 -8.53 10.84 51.07
N VAL A 389 -9.40 9.86 51.28
CA VAL A 389 -9.49 9.19 52.57
C VAL A 389 -8.12 8.56 52.73
N VAL A 390 -7.29 9.26 53.51
CA VAL A 390 -6.06 8.70 54.03
C VAL A 390 -6.55 7.64 54.98
N TYR A 391 -6.69 6.42 54.46
CA TYR A 391 -6.60 5.27 55.34
C TYR A 391 -5.26 5.45 56.02
N GLU A 392 -5.28 5.72 57.33
CA GLU A 392 -4.10 5.58 58.16
C GLU A 392 -3.47 4.26 57.75
N THR A 393 -2.28 4.36 57.21
CA THR A 393 -1.48 3.22 56.77
C THR A 393 -1.10 2.45 58.01
N ASP A 394 -2.03 1.63 58.52
CA ASP A 394 -1.77 0.55 59.45
C ASP A 394 -1.32 -0.70 58.69
N THR A 395 -0.51 -0.47 57.66
CA THR A 395 0.14 -1.51 56.85
C THR A 395 1.62 -1.18 56.70
N SER A 396 2.27 -0.94 57.83
CA SER A 396 3.51 -1.66 58.06
C SER A 396 3.20 -3.16 58.02
N ARG A 397 3.19 -3.71 56.80
CA ARG A 397 3.63 -5.08 56.46
C ARG A 397 3.48 -6.10 57.59
N ASN A 398 2.25 -6.53 57.87
CA ASN A 398 2.08 -7.82 58.51
C ASN A 398 2.27 -8.89 57.43
N ILE A 399 3.54 -9.20 57.11
CA ILE A 399 3.87 -10.26 56.15
C ILE A 399 3.23 -11.59 56.58
N PHE A 400 3.03 -11.78 57.89
CA PHE A 400 2.31 -12.92 58.44
C PHE A 400 0.81 -12.90 58.10
N GLY A 401 0.20 -11.72 57.93
CA GLY A 401 -1.17 -11.59 57.42
C GLY A 401 -1.28 -12.05 55.96
N PHE A 402 -0.31 -11.67 55.12
CA PHE A 402 -0.24 -12.17 53.75
C PHE A 402 -0.02 -13.68 53.71
N PHE A 403 0.89 -14.22 54.51
CA PHE A 403 1.08 -15.68 54.62
C PHE A 403 -0.16 -16.39 55.17
N GLY A 404 -0.90 -15.77 56.10
CA GLY A 404 -2.17 -16.28 56.59
C GLY A 404 -3.22 -16.39 55.49
N HIS A 405 -3.37 -15.34 54.66
CA HIS A 405 -4.32 -15.35 53.55
C HIS A 405 -3.91 -16.31 52.42
N VAL A 406 -2.63 -16.37 52.06
CA VAL A 406 -2.12 -17.34 51.08
C VAL A 406 -2.29 -18.77 51.61
N GLY A 407 -1.97 -19.01 52.88
CA GLY A 407 -2.16 -20.31 53.53
C GLY A 407 -3.63 -20.74 53.55
N GLN A 408 -4.56 -19.84 53.90
CA GLN A 408 -5.99 -20.11 53.91
C GLN A 408 -6.53 -20.38 52.49
N TYR A 409 -6.08 -19.60 51.49
CA TYR A 409 -6.46 -19.80 50.10
C TYR A 409 -6.01 -21.17 49.59
N LEU A 410 -4.73 -21.52 49.80
CA LEU A 410 -4.19 -22.81 49.37
C LEU A 410 -4.86 -23.97 50.11
N TRP A 411 -5.09 -23.85 51.41
CA TRP A 411 -5.85 -24.85 52.18
C TRP A 411 -7.24 -25.10 51.59
N THR A 412 -7.94 -24.04 51.21
CA THR A 412 -9.30 -24.13 50.64
C THR A 412 -9.28 -24.67 49.21
N SER A 413 -8.23 -24.37 48.42
CA SER A 413 -8.16 -24.73 47.00
C SER A 413 -7.75 -26.19 46.79
N ASP A 414 -6.77 -26.70 47.54
CA ASP A 414 -6.18 -28.02 47.30
C ASP A 414 -5.77 -28.78 48.57
N GLY A 415 -6.24 -28.34 49.75
CA GLY A 415 -5.83 -28.93 51.03
C GLY A 415 -4.35 -28.76 51.33
N ALA A 416 -3.71 -27.72 50.78
CA ALA A 416 -2.26 -27.46 50.83
C ALA A 416 -1.38 -28.53 50.17
N THR A 417 -1.94 -29.34 49.26
CA THR A 417 -1.22 -30.44 48.59
C THR A 417 -0.03 -29.96 47.77
N ALA A 418 -0.21 -28.93 46.96
CA ALA A 418 0.86 -28.38 46.13
C ALA A 418 1.99 -27.77 46.97
N LEU A 419 1.65 -26.99 47.99
CA LEU A 419 2.61 -26.35 48.87
C LEU A 419 3.45 -27.38 49.63
N PHE A 420 2.80 -28.42 50.17
CA PHE A 420 3.48 -29.45 50.93
C PHE A 420 4.36 -30.34 50.04
N THR A 421 3.89 -30.68 48.84
CA THR A 421 4.67 -31.45 47.86
C THR A 421 5.92 -30.67 47.41
N GLN A 422 5.78 -29.36 47.17
CA GLN A 422 6.92 -28.51 46.82
C GLN A 422 7.95 -28.44 47.95
N ASN A 423 7.51 -28.26 49.19
CA ASN A 423 8.39 -28.22 50.36
C ASN A 423 9.08 -29.58 50.60
N ARG A 424 8.37 -30.69 50.38
CA ARG A 424 8.95 -32.05 50.43
C ARG A 424 10.02 -32.25 49.37
N HIS A 425 9.75 -31.86 48.14
CA HIS A 425 10.74 -31.99 47.08
C HIS A 425 12.01 -31.19 47.40
N ALA A 426 11.84 -29.94 47.87
CA ALA A 426 12.98 -29.11 48.29
C ALA A 426 13.77 -29.75 49.46
N LEU A 427 13.08 -30.32 50.45
CA LEU A 427 13.73 -31.00 51.58
C LEU A 427 14.45 -32.27 51.14
N ILE A 428 13.86 -33.09 50.27
CA ILE A 428 14.49 -34.30 49.71
C ILE A 428 15.77 -33.92 48.96
N GLN A 429 15.73 -32.88 48.13
CA GLN A 429 16.92 -32.40 47.42
C GLN A 429 18.02 -31.93 48.39
N ALA A 430 17.65 -31.23 49.48
CA ALA A 430 18.59 -30.82 50.51
C ALA A 430 19.23 -32.03 51.24
N ILE A 431 18.44 -33.07 51.54
CA ILE A 431 18.91 -34.32 52.16
C ILE A 431 19.87 -35.05 51.21
N LEU A 432 19.48 -35.23 49.94
CA LEU A 432 20.31 -35.91 48.93
C LEU A 432 21.65 -35.19 48.74
N ALA A 433 21.63 -33.86 48.70
CA ALA A 433 22.84 -33.04 48.58
C ALA A 433 23.75 -33.16 49.80
N LYS A 434 23.19 -33.18 51.01
CA LYS A 434 23.94 -33.20 52.28
C LYS A 434 24.49 -34.58 52.64
N GLU A 435 23.72 -35.64 52.40
CA GLU A 435 24.07 -37.00 52.83
C GLU A 435 24.73 -37.84 51.72
N HIS A 436 24.88 -37.29 50.51
CA HIS A 436 25.52 -37.94 49.36
C HIS A 436 24.93 -39.33 49.02
N ILE A 437 23.61 -39.48 49.16
CA ILE A 437 22.91 -40.74 48.93
C ILE A 437 22.87 -41.02 47.41
N LYS A 438 23.50 -42.13 46.99
CA LYS A 438 23.60 -42.50 45.56
C LYS A 438 22.35 -43.21 45.02
N GLU A 439 21.65 -43.97 45.86
CA GLU A 439 20.43 -44.67 45.48
C GLU A 439 19.21 -43.83 45.88
N GLN A 440 18.42 -43.37 44.90
CA GLN A 440 17.26 -42.50 45.12
C GLN A 440 15.97 -43.28 45.39
N THR A 441 16.03 -44.40 46.11
CA THR A 441 14.83 -45.12 46.52
C THR A 441 14.25 -44.48 47.78
N GLU A 442 12.93 -44.44 47.90
CA GLU A 442 12.27 -43.80 49.06
C GLU A 442 12.70 -44.43 50.39
N THR A 443 12.92 -45.74 50.38
CA THR A 443 13.36 -46.52 51.54
C THR A 443 14.80 -46.22 51.94
N SER A 444 15.73 -46.06 50.98
CA SER A 444 17.13 -45.72 51.28
C SER A 444 17.24 -44.32 51.86
N ILE A 445 16.47 -43.35 51.34
CA ILE A 445 16.46 -41.97 51.81
C ILE A 445 15.90 -41.91 53.24
N ALA A 446 14.76 -42.56 53.49
CA ALA A 446 14.16 -42.58 54.83
C ALA A 446 15.06 -43.29 55.87
N GLN A 447 15.73 -44.38 55.48
CA GLN A 447 16.66 -45.08 56.36
C GLN A 447 17.90 -44.23 56.68
N ALA A 448 18.52 -43.62 55.67
CA ALA A 448 19.67 -42.74 55.88
C ALA A 448 19.32 -41.55 56.80
N VAL A 449 18.16 -40.94 56.59
CA VAL A 449 17.66 -39.85 57.45
C VAL A 449 17.44 -40.34 58.88
N SER A 450 16.84 -41.52 59.07
CA SER A 450 16.60 -42.10 60.40
C SER A 450 17.92 -42.35 61.16
N GLU A 451 18.92 -42.94 60.51
CA GLU A 451 20.23 -43.22 61.10
C GLU A 451 20.98 -41.93 61.49
N LYS A 452 20.84 -40.85 60.70
CA LYS A 452 21.54 -39.58 60.94
C LYS A 452 20.87 -38.69 61.96
N THR A 453 19.54 -38.64 61.97
CA THR A 453 18.77 -37.73 62.83
C THR A 453 18.35 -38.36 64.16
N GLY A 454 18.40 -39.70 64.27
CA GLY A 454 17.87 -40.45 65.40
C GLY A 454 16.34 -40.49 65.46
N LEU A 455 15.64 -40.04 64.41
CA LEU A 455 14.19 -40.20 64.26
C LEU A 455 13.86 -41.65 63.87
N SER A 456 12.67 -42.14 64.25
CA SER A 456 12.23 -43.46 63.79
C SER A 456 12.07 -43.49 62.27
N TYR A 457 12.34 -44.65 61.66
CA TYR A 457 12.16 -44.86 60.23
C TYR A 457 10.76 -44.44 59.76
N ASP A 458 9.72 -44.87 60.48
CA ASP A 458 8.33 -44.54 60.13
C ASP A 458 8.07 -43.03 60.14
N MET A 459 8.66 -42.29 61.08
CA MET A 459 8.50 -40.83 61.16
C MET A 459 9.24 -40.12 60.02
N ALA A 460 10.43 -40.60 59.65
CA ALA A 460 11.18 -40.08 58.51
C ALA A 460 10.46 -40.36 57.19
N TYR A 461 9.97 -41.59 57.01
CA TYR A 461 9.22 -42.00 55.83
C TYR A 461 7.91 -41.22 55.72
N GLU A 462 7.15 -41.09 56.81
CA GLU A 462 5.89 -40.33 56.84
C GLU A 462 6.11 -38.84 56.53
N ALA A 463 7.17 -38.23 57.06
CA ALA A 463 7.52 -36.83 56.78
C ALA A 463 7.79 -36.60 55.27
N LEU A 464 8.55 -37.50 54.63
CA LEU A 464 9.01 -37.34 53.25
C LEU A 464 7.99 -37.80 52.21
N TYR A 465 7.27 -38.89 52.48
CA TYR A 465 6.46 -39.60 51.48
C TYR A 465 5.00 -39.87 51.92
N GLY A 466 4.64 -39.62 53.18
CA GLY A 466 3.29 -39.92 53.68
C GLY A 466 2.18 -39.17 52.93
N THR A 467 1.15 -39.86 52.46
CA THR A 467 -0.06 -39.22 51.91
C THR A 467 -1.05 -38.91 53.04
N TRP A 468 -1.93 -37.93 52.84
CA TRP A 468 -3.03 -37.67 53.77
C TRP A 468 -4.36 -37.67 53.03
N GLU A 469 -5.37 -38.26 53.67
CA GLU A 469 -6.76 -38.20 53.22
C GLU A 469 -7.61 -37.38 54.21
N GLN A 470 -7.19 -37.35 55.47
CA GLN A 470 -7.88 -36.64 56.55
C GLN A 470 -7.01 -35.53 57.14
N GLU A 471 -7.64 -34.51 57.72
CA GLU A 471 -6.94 -33.39 58.36
C GLU A 471 -6.02 -33.85 59.51
N SER A 472 -6.42 -34.90 60.23
CA SER A 472 -5.59 -35.49 61.29
C SER A 472 -4.27 -36.06 60.76
N ASP A 473 -4.28 -36.66 59.56
CA ASP A 473 -3.06 -37.19 58.92
C ASP A 473 -2.16 -36.04 58.48
N PHE A 474 -2.73 -34.97 57.92
CA PHE A 474 -1.97 -33.76 57.57
C PHE A 474 -1.27 -33.14 58.78
N VAL A 475 -1.96 -33.02 59.93
CA VAL A 475 -1.36 -32.49 61.17
C VAL A 475 -0.24 -33.41 61.67
N ARG A 476 -0.41 -34.73 61.59
CA ARG A 476 0.63 -35.69 61.99
C ARG A 476 1.86 -35.59 61.08
N ILE A 477 1.65 -35.64 59.77
CA ILE A 477 2.69 -35.56 58.75
C ILE A 477 3.43 -34.21 58.78
N SER A 478 2.71 -33.10 58.90
CA SER A 478 3.31 -31.75 58.97
C SER A 478 4.17 -31.56 60.23
N ARG A 479 3.80 -32.16 61.36
CA ARG A 479 4.65 -32.19 62.57
C ARG A 479 5.92 -33.02 62.34
N SER A 480 5.80 -34.19 61.72
CA SER A 480 6.96 -35.02 61.36
C SER A 480 7.89 -34.27 60.40
N PHE A 481 7.34 -33.58 59.39
CA PHE A 481 8.06 -32.73 58.45
C PHE A 481 8.73 -31.53 59.12
N ALA A 482 8.02 -30.80 59.99
CA ALA A 482 8.57 -29.67 60.74
C ALA A 482 9.69 -30.10 61.69
N ARG A 483 9.63 -31.31 62.25
CA ARG A 483 10.70 -31.88 63.07
C ARG A 483 11.91 -32.26 62.24
N LEU A 484 11.69 -32.89 61.08
CA LEU A 484 12.75 -33.31 60.17
C LEU A 484 13.48 -32.13 59.54
N SER A 485 12.76 -31.10 59.10
CA SER A 485 13.34 -29.91 58.45
C SER A 485 14.37 -29.19 59.32
N ARG A 486 14.24 -29.21 60.65
CA ARG A 486 15.23 -28.60 61.59
C ARG A 486 16.65 -29.18 61.50
N PHE A 487 16.82 -30.36 60.89
CA PHE A 487 18.14 -30.98 60.71
C PHE A 487 18.80 -30.60 59.38
N TYR A 488 18.03 -30.08 58.42
CA TYR A 488 18.44 -29.91 57.02
C TYR A 488 18.25 -28.48 56.49
N VAL A 489 17.44 -27.65 57.16
CA VAL A 489 17.29 -26.20 56.97
C VAL A 489 17.84 -25.50 58.21
#